data_AF-A0A962ARP0-F1
#
_entry.id   AF-A0A962ARP0-F1
#
_cell.length_a   1.000
_cell.length_b   1.000
_cell.length_c   1.000
_cell.angle_alpha   90.00
_cell.angle_beta   90.00
_cell.angle_gamma   90.00
#
_symmetry.space_group_name_H-M   'P 1'
#
loop_
_entity.id
_entity.type
_entity.pdbx_description
1 polymer ?
#
loop_
_entity_poly.entity_id
_entity_poly.type
_entity_poly.pdbx_seq_one_letter_code
_entity_poly.pdbx_strand_id
1 'polypeptide(L)'
;VHQHERIGRQLGMSDEKIAAIHEGPDAAAFSDVEKEIMRFTDDVVQNVRASDATFAPLAARFSHKEMQELTLTIGYYMMVSRFLETFDVDIEDAPVGLNKSPDGTLAPKS
;
A
#
# COMPACT_ATOMS: atom_id res chain seq x y z
N VAL A 1 -2.99 -4.91 8.69
CA VAL A 1 -2.70 -5.47 7.33
C VAL A 1 -3.92 -6.14 6.68
N HIS A 2 -4.78 -6.83 7.44
CA HIS A 2 -5.94 -7.58 6.92
C HIS A 2 -6.85 -6.82 5.95
N GLN A 3 -7.12 -5.53 6.17
CA GLN A 3 -7.92 -4.73 5.25
C GLN A 3 -7.25 -4.56 3.86
N HIS A 4 -5.94 -4.30 3.84
CA HIS A 4 -5.17 -4.15 2.58
C HIS A 4 -5.07 -5.47 1.83
N GLU A 5 -4.87 -6.60 2.52
CA GLU A 5 -4.86 -7.92 1.87
C GLU A 5 -6.21 -8.26 1.24
N ARG A 6 -7.32 -8.00 1.96
CA ARG A 6 -8.68 -8.23 1.46
C ARG A 6 -8.94 -7.40 0.20
N ILE A 7 -8.60 -6.11 0.23
CA ILE A 7 -8.75 -5.22 -0.92
C ILE A 7 -7.84 -5.67 -2.07
N GLY A 8 -6.59 -6.06 -1.78
CA GLY A 8 -5.65 -6.58 -2.77
C GLY A 8 -6.19 -7.79 -3.52
N ARG A 9 -6.78 -8.76 -2.81
CA ARG A 9 -7.48 -9.91 -3.43
C ARG A 9 -8.63 -9.47 -4.32
N GLN A 10 -9.46 -8.53 -3.84
CA GLN A 10 -10.59 -7.99 -4.61
C GLN A 10 -10.16 -7.27 -5.89
N LEU A 11 -8.94 -6.72 -5.91
CA LEU A 11 -8.33 -6.08 -7.08
C LEU A 11 -7.53 -7.06 -7.97
N GLY A 12 -7.50 -8.36 -7.63
CA GLY A 12 -6.88 -9.41 -8.45
C GLY A 12 -5.42 -9.71 -8.11
N MET A 13 -4.90 -9.26 -6.98
CA MET A 13 -3.56 -9.66 -6.51
C MET A 13 -3.56 -11.14 -6.12
N SER A 14 -2.55 -11.89 -6.56
CA SER A 14 -2.45 -13.33 -6.28
C SER A 14 -2.17 -13.60 -4.80
N ASP A 15 -2.70 -14.69 -4.27
CA ASP A 15 -2.42 -15.12 -2.90
C ASP A 15 -0.92 -15.37 -2.67
N GLU A 16 -0.20 -15.80 -3.70
CA GLU A 16 1.26 -15.95 -3.68
C GLU A 16 1.97 -14.62 -3.38
N LYS A 17 1.60 -13.55 -4.07
CA LYS A 17 2.17 -12.21 -3.84
C LYS A 17 1.76 -11.64 -2.48
N ILE A 18 0.53 -11.90 -2.06
CA ILE A 18 0.04 -11.47 -0.74
C ILE A 18 0.81 -12.15 0.37
N ALA A 19 1.09 -13.45 0.26
CA ALA A 19 1.92 -14.16 1.22
C ALA A 19 3.37 -13.67 1.19
N ALA A 20 3.92 -13.48 0.00
CA ALA A 20 5.30 -13.07 -0.22
C ALA A 20 5.63 -11.63 0.23
N ILE A 21 4.64 -10.77 0.45
CA ILE A 21 4.89 -9.36 0.81
C ILE A 21 5.70 -9.21 2.11
N HIS A 22 5.58 -10.17 3.03
CA HIS A 22 6.33 -10.19 4.28
C HIS A 22 7.82 -10.55 4.11
N GLU A 23 8.17 -11.23 3.01
CA GLU A 23 9.56 -11.51 2.63
C GLU A 23 10.22 -10.29 1.97
N GLY A 24 9.42 -9.31 1.52
CA GLY A 24 9.90 -8.06 0.94
C GLY A 24 10.43 -8.21 -0.49
N PRO A 25 11.29 -7.27 -0.96
CA PRO A 25 11.72 -7.20 -2.36
C PRO A 25 12.62 -8.36 -2.82
N ASP A 26 13.00 -9.27 -1.92
CA ASP A 26 13.79 -10.46 -2.25
C ASP A 26 12.91 -11.67 -2.60
N ALA A 27 11.59 -11.59 -2.37
CA ALA A 27 10.68 -12.70 -2.63
C ALA A 27 10.60 -13.03 -4.12
N ALA A 28 10.63 -14.33 -4.45
CA ALA A 28 10.60 -14.79 -5.84
C ALA A 28 9.26 -14.50 -6.55
N ALA A 29 8.18 -14.32 -5.79
CA ALA A 29 6.82 -14.08 -6.30
C ALA A 29 6.66 -12.74 -7.03
N PHE A 30 7.56 -11.78 -6.80
CA PHE A 30 7.50 -10.46 -7.43
C PHE A 30 8.36 -10.39 -8.70
N SER A 31 7.83 -9.71 -9.71
CA SER A 31 8.59 -9.34 -10.90
C SER A 31 9.68 -8.31 -10.57
N ASP A 32 10.67 -8.17 -11.44
CA ASP A 32 11.78 -7.23 -11.22
C ASP A 32 11.30 -5.79 -11.00
N VAL A 33 10.29 -5.35 -11.76
CA VAL A 33 9.72 -4.00 -11.59
C VAL A 33 8.99 -3.84 -10.25
N GLU A 34 8.30 -4.87 -9.77
CA GLU A 34 7.65 -4.83 -8.45
C GLU A 34 8.69 -4.74 -7.32
N LYS A 35 9.80 -5.50 -7.45
CA LYS A 35 10.92 -5.43 -6.51
C LYS A 35 11.59 -4.05 -6.52
N GLU A 36 11.77 -3.46 -7.70
CA GLU A 36 12.30 -2.09 -7.84
C GLU A 36 11.37 -1.06 -7.15
N ILE A 37 10.05 -1.16 -7.34
CA ILE A 37 9.05 -0.31 -6.68
C ILE A 37 9.10 -0.47 -5.16
N MET A 38 9.22 -1.70 -4.65
CA MET A 38 9.33 -1.96 -3.21
C MET A 38 10.60 -1.34 -2.63
N ARG A 39 11.76 -1.54 -3.27
CA ARG A 39 13.03 -0.93 -2.81
C ARG A 39 12.99 0.59 -2.85
N PHE A 40 12.39 1.18 -3.88
CA PHE A 40 12.15 2.61 -3.95
C PHE A 40 11.27 3.12 -2.81
N THR A 41 10.19 2.39 -2.51
CA THR A 41 9.28 2.69 -1.41
C THR A 41 10.01 2.65 -0.06
N ASP A 42 10.78 1.60 0.20
CA ASP A 42 11.56 1.45 1.42
C ASP A 42 12.57 2.59 1.61
N ASP A 43 13.27 2.97 0.55
CA ASP A 43 14.27 4.04 0.57
C ASP A 43 13.63 5.41 0.88
N VAL A 44 12.49 5.73 0.26
CA VAL A 44 11.73 6.96 0.56
C VAL A 44 11.26 6.98 2.01
N VAL A 45 10.74 5.85 2.51
CA VAL A 45 10.23 5.72 3.89
C VAL A 45 11.34 5.88 4.91
N GLN A 46 12.53 5.32 4.65
CA GLN A 46 13.67 5.33 5.57
C GLN A 46 14.48 6.64 5.51
N ASN A 47 14.68 7.21 4.32
CA ASN A 47 15.68 8.26 4.09
C ASN A 47 15.08 9.61 3.67
N VAL A 48 13.76 9.81 3.81
CA VAL A 48 13.00 11.02 3.40
C VAL A 48 12.93 11.24 1.88
N ARG A 49 13.92 10.74 1.13
CA ARG A 49 13.96 10.71 -0.34
C ARG A 49 14.58 9.40 -0.82
N ALA A 50 14.24 9.01 -2.04
CA ALA A 50 14.97 7.97 -2.74
C ALA A 50 16.40 8.41 -3.08
N SER A 51 17.32 7.46 -2.99
CA SER A 51 18.66 7.53 -3.55
C SER A 51 18.62 7.34 -5.07
N ASP A 52 19.71 7.73 -5.74
CA ASP A 52 19.83 7.53 -7.20
C ASP A 52 19.79 6.04 -7.57
N ALA A 53 20.24 5.16 -6.66
CA ALA A 53 20.25 3.71 -6.86
C ALA A 53 18.85 3.12 -6.96
N THR A 54 17.87 3.67 -6.27
CA THR A 54 16.46 3.21 -6.32
C THR A 54 15.61 4.05 -7.27
N PHE A 55 15.96 5.31 -7.50
CA PHE A 55 15.25 6.19 -8.44
C PHE A 55 15.58 5.88 -9.91
N ALA A 56 16.86 5.75 -10.27
CA ALA A 56 17.29 5.67 -11.66
C ALA A 56 16.72 4.46 -12.43
N PRO A 57 16.67 3.23 -11.87
CA PRO A 57 16.09 2.08 -12.57
C PRO A 57 14.61 2.30 -12.92
N LEU A 58 13.83 2.87 -12.00
CA LEU A 58 12.42 3.15 -12.23
C LEU A 58 12.20 4.31 -13.19
N ALA A 59 13.00 5.37 -13.10
CA ALA A 59 12.93 6.51 -14.01
C ALA A 59 13.29 6.15 -15.47
N ALA A 60 14.01 5.04 -15.68
CA ALA A 60 14.27 4.50 -17.01
C ALA A 60 13.07 3.72 -17.61
N ARG A 61 12.12 3.29 -16.76
CA ARG A 61 10.96 2.47 -17.14
C ARG A 61 9.66 3.25 -17.15
N PHE A 62 9.54 4.20 -16.23
CA PHE A 62 8.34 5.02 -16.01
C PHE A 62 8.53 6.44 -16.52
N SER A 63 7.44 7.03 -16.97
CA SER A 63 7.38 8.44 -17.27
C SER A 63 7.59 9.28 -16.00
N HIS A 64 7.97 10.54 -16.20
CA HIS A 64 8.08 11.49 -15.09
C HIS A 64 6.77 11.60 -14.28
N LYS A 65 5.62 11.51 -14.96
CA LYS A 65 4.30 11.56 -14.31
C LYS A 65 4.07 10.34 -13.42
N GLU A 66 4.36 9.14 -13.91
CA GLU A 66 4.21 7.90 -13.12
C GLU A 66 5.16 7.91 -11.91
N MET A 67 6.39 8.43 -12.06
CA MET A 67 7.32 8.60 -10.93
C MET A 67 6.79 9.58 -9.87
N GLN A 68 6.14 10.67 -10.29
CA GLN A 68 5.47 11.60 -9.38
C GLN A 68 4.30 10.92 -8.67
N GLU A 69 3.44 10.20 -9.40
CA GLU A 69 2.29 9.49 -8.85
C GLU A 69 2.72 8.43 -7.83
N LEU A 70 3.77 7.65 -8.11
CA LEU A 70 4.35 6.69 -7.18
C LEU A 70 4.85 7.37 -5.90
N THR A 71 5.64 8.44 -6.05
CA THR A 71 6.21 9.19 -4.91
C THR A 71 5.10 9.82 -4.04
N LEU A 72 4.09 10.41 -4.67
CA LEU A 72 2.94 10.99 -3.96
C LEU A 72 2.12 9.93 -3.24
N THR A 73 1.94 8.75 -3.83
CA THR A 73 1.24 7.62 -3.20
C THR A 73 1.97 7.17 -1.94
N ILE A 74 3.29 7.02 -2.00
CA ILE A 74 4.12 6.69 -0.82
C ILE A 74 3.94 7.75 0.27
N GLY A 75 4.10 9.04 -0.09
CA GLY A 75 3.96 10.15 0.85
C GLY A 75 2.58 10.24 1.49
N TYR A 76 1.52 9.97 0.73
CA TYR A 76 0.15 9.93 1.23
C TYR A 76 -0.03 8.85 2.32
N TYR A 77 0.43 7.62 2.07
CA TYR A 77 0.33 6.57 3.07
C TYR A 77 1.23 6.81 4.29
N MET A 78 2.41 7.40 4.10
CA MET A 78 3.27 7.86 5.19
C MET A 78 2.58 8.88 6.10
N MET A 79 1.81 9.82 5.52
CA MET A 79 1.01 10.78 6.26
C MET A 79 -0.13 10.08 7.02
N VAL A 80 -0.87 9.18 6.35
CA VAL A 80 -1.96 8.43 6.97
C VAL A 80 -1.46 7.59 8.14
N SER A 81 -0.36 6.86 7.99
CA SER A 81 0.23 6.08 9.09
C SER A 81 0.56 6.97 10.29
N ARG A 82 1.19 8.13 10.07
CA ARG A 82 1.50 9.07 11.16
C ARG A 82 0.24 9.60 11.83
N PHE A 83 -0.80 9.90 11.07
CA PHE A 83 -2.08 10.34 11.63
C PHE A 83 -2.67 9.24 12.52
N LEU A 84 -2.82 8.01 12.01
CA LEU A 84 -3.42 6.90 12.75
C LEU A 84 -2.65 6.60 14.04
N GLU A 85 -1.32 6.54 13.97
CA GLU A 85 -0.44 6.29 15.12
C GLU A 85 -0.46 7.46 16.13
N THR A 86 -0.56 8.72 15.67
CA THR A 86 -0.58 9.89 16.57
C THR A 86 -1.87 9.96 17.38
N PHE A 87 -2.97 9.46 16.84
CA PHE A 87 -4.30 9.53 17.44
C PHE A 87 -4.76 8.18 18.03
N ASP A 88 -3.86 7.20 18.16
CA ASP A 88 -4.14 5.85 18.65
C ASP A 88 -5.41 5.25 18.01
N VAL A 89 -5.52 5.37 16.68
CA VAL A 89 -6.66 4.81 15.95
C VAL A 89 -6.47 3.31 15.80
N ASP A 90 -7.28 2.54 16.54
CA ASP A 90 -7.26 1.09 16.50
C ASP A 90 -7.64 0.52 15.12
N ILE A 91 -7.03 -0.61 14.77
CA ILE A 91 -7.45 -1.42 13.63
C ILE A 91 -8.84 -1.99 13.98
N GLU A 92 -9.83 -1.77 13.13
CA GLU A 92 -11.20 -2.28 13.34
C GLU A 92 -11.20 -3.80 13.63
N ASP A 93 -11.83 -4.20 14.74
CA ASP A 93 -11.88 -5.59 15.26
C ASP A 93 -12.75 -6.56 14.44
N ALA A 94 -13.32 -6.12 13.31
CA ALA A 94 -14.13 -6.96 12.45
C ALA A 94 -14.16 -6.38 11.02
N PRO A 95 -14.42 -7.20 9.98
CA PRO A 95 -14.79 -6.64 8.71
C PRO A 95 -16.09 -5.86 8.90
N VAL A 96 -16.02 -4.53 8.87
CA VAL A 96 -17.19 -3.70 8.63
C VAL A 96 -17.67 -4.12 7.25
N GLY A 97 -18.65 -5.03 7.23
CA GLY A 97 -19.49 -5.22 6.08
C GLY A 97 -19.97 -3.84 5.70
N LEU A 98 -19.80 -3.46 4.43
CA LEU A 98 -20.55 -2.35 3.88
C LEU A 98 -22.01 -2.74 4.05
N ASN A 99 -22.61 -2.33 5.17
CA ASN A 99 -24.01 -2.58 5.49
C ASN A 99 -24.84 -1.87 4.44
N LYS A 100 -25.10 -2.56 3.34
CA LYS A 100 -26.36 -2.38 2.63
C LYS A 100 -27.36 -3.24 3.38
N SER A 101 -28.17 -2.60 4.20
CA SER A 101 -29.46 -3.17 4.57
C SER A 101 -30.16 -3.60 3.28
N PRO A 102 -30.87 -4.75 3.22
CA PRO A 102 -31.59 -5.18 2.03
C PRO A 102 -32.55 -4.13 1.44
N ASP A 103 -32.87 -3.09 2.20
CA ASP A 103 -33.79 -1.99 1.93
C ASP A 103 -33.14 -0.57 1.90
N GLY A 104 -31.83 -0.44 2.13
CA GLY A 104 -31.08 0.81 1.89
C GLY A 104 -31.17 1.91 2.96
N THR A 105 -31.68 1.65 4.17
CA THR A 105 -31.74 2.63 5.26
C THR A 105 -30.61 2.46 6.29
N LEU A 106 -30.06 3.60 6.74
CA LEU A 106 -29.02 3.68 7.78
C LEU A 106 -29.64 3.47 9.16
N ALA A 107 -29.10 2.52 9.93
CA ALA A 107 -29.48 2.33 11.33
C ALA A 107 -28.94 3.48 12.21
N PRO A 108 -29.68 3.90 13.26
CA PRO A 108 -29.26 4.99 14.12
C PRO A 108 -28.04 4.60 14.97
N LYS A 109 -27.10 5.55 15.09
CA LYS A 109 -25.91 5.40 15.95
C LYS A 109 -26.32 5.49 17.42
N SER A 110 -25.81 4.56 18.22
CA SER A 110 -25.84 4.60 19.70
C SER A 110 -24.92 5.69 20.24
#